data_AF-A0A0W1AWG1-F1
#
_entry.id   AF-A0A0W1AWG1-F1
#
_cell.length_a   1.000
_cell.length_b   1.000
_cell.length_c   1.000
_cell.angle_alpha   90.00
_cell.angle_beta   90.00
_cell.angle_gamma   90.00
#
_symmetry.space_group_name_H-M   'P 1'
#
loop_
_entity.id
_entity.type
_entity.pdbx_description
1 polymer ?
#
loop_
_entity_poly.entity_id
_entity_poly.type
_entity_poly.pdbx_seq_one_letter_code
_entity_poly.pdbx_strand_id
1 'polypeptide(L)' 'MINLFSGDVEGLMIRYGSILKFKDIADMVGYNNQYYFSKVFKLITGLTPSKFKSASEVN' A
#
# COMPACT_ATOMS: atom_id res chain seq x y z
N MET A 1 -12.45 -7.99 -10.99
CA MET A 1 -13.08 -7.14 -9.96
C MET A 1 -11.98 -6.83 -8.96
N ILE A 2 -11.58 -5.55 -8.83
CA ILE A 2 -10.52 -5.15 -7.90
C ILE A 2 -11.18 -5.05 -6.52
N ASN A 3 -11.30 -6.17 -5.82
CA ASN A 3 -11.81 -6.19 -4.45
C ASN A 3 -10.68 -5.81 -3.51
N LEU A 4 -10.45 -4.51 -3.39
CA LEU A 4 -9.65 -3.95 -2.31
C LEU A 4 -10.59 -3.42 -1.24
N PHE A 5 -10.86 -4.24 -0.24
CA PHE A 5 -11.28 -3.69 1.04
C PHE A 5 -10.05 -3.07 1.70
N SER A 6 -10.22 -1.88 2.29
CA SER A 6 -9.18 -1.10 2.98
C SER A 6 -8.25 -1.94 3.86
N GLY A 7 -8.80 -2.98 4.50
CA GLY A 7 -8.07 -3.85 5.42
C GLY A 7 -6.96 -4.69 4.79
N ASP A 8 -7.09 -5.10 3.53
CA ASP A 8 -6.10 -6.00 2.91
C ASP A 8 -4.80 -5.28 2.54
N VAL A 9 -4.89 -4.02 2.09
CA VAL A 9 -3.70 -3.22 1.75
C VAL A 9 -2.95 -2.76 2.96
N GLU A 10 -3.65 -2.29 3.99
CA GLU A 10 -3.02 -1.90 5.25
C GLU A 10 -2.29 -3.10 5.88
N GLY A 11 -2.94 -4.27 5.90
CA GLY A 11 -2.32 -5.51 6.36
C GLY A 11 -1.09 -5.93 5.56
N LEU A 12 -1.15 -5.84 4.22
CA LEU A 12 -0.01 -6.15 3.36
C LEU A 12 1.16 -5.19 3.59
N MET A 13 0.88 -3.89 3.73
CA MET A 13 1.90 -2.87 3.97
C MET A 13 2.49 -2.95 5.37
N ILE A 14 1.71 -3.32 6.39
CA ILE A 14 2.23 -3.55 7.74
C ILE A 14 3.10 -4.82 7.76
N ARG A 15 2.67 -5.91 7.12
CA ARG A 15 3.42 -7.18 7.11
C ARG A 15 4.66 -7.17 6.22
N TYR A 16 4.60 -6.47 5.09
CA TYR A 16 5.62 -6.58 4.05
C TYR A 16 6.19 -5.23 3.60
N GLY A 17 5.72 -4.09 4.11
CA GLY A 17 6.13 -2.76 3.65
C GLY A 17 7.61 -2.43 3.84
N SER A 18 8.32 -3.13 4.73
CA SER A 18 9.78 -3.01 4.84
C SER A 18 10.51 -3.70 3.68
N ILE A 19 9.99 -4.83 3.19
CA ILE A 19 10.66 -5.74 2.24
C ILE A 19 10.17 -5.55 0.79
N LEU A 20 8.87 -5.32 0.61
CA LEU A 20 8.25 -5.21 -0.71
C LEU A 20 8.24 -3.76 -1.20
N LYS A 21 8.46 -3.57 -2.50
CA LYS A 21 8.28 -2.27 -3.13
C LYS A 21 6.79 -2.02 -3.30
N PHE A 22 6.42 -0.75 -3.28
CA PHE A 22 5.03 -0.33 -3.47
C PHE A 22 4.41 -0.82 -4.78
N LYS A 23 5.23 -1.03 -5.81
CA LYS A 23 4.83 -1.68 -7.06
C LYS A 23 4.42 -3.14 -6.86
N ASP A 24 5.20 -3.91 -6.11
CA ASP A 24 4.94 -5.33 -5.87
C ASP A 24 3.62 -5.50 -5.10
N ILE A 25 3.35 -4.60 -4.16
CA ILE A 25 2.08 -4.53 -3.42
C ILE A 25 0.94 -4.19 -4.38
N ALA A 26 1.12 -3.22 -5.30
CA ALA A 26 0.14 -2.88 -6.31
C ALA A 26 -0.21 -4.09 -7.19
N ASP A 27 0.80 -4.81 -7.65
CA ASP A 27 0.65 -6.00 -8.49
C ASP A 27 -0.08 -7.12 -7.73
N MET A 28 0.26 -7.36 -6.46
CA MET A 28 -0.38 -8.37 -5.59
C MET A 28 -1.87 -8.12 -5.39
N VAL A 29 -2.29 -6.85 -5.29
CA VAL A 29 -3.70 -6.50 -5.08
C VAL A 29 -4.45 -6.27 -6.39
N GLY A 30 -3.80 -6.51 -7.54
CA GLY A 30 -4.42 -6.46 -8.86
C GLY A 30 -4.43 -5.08 -9.52
N TYR A 31 -3.60 -4.14 -9.08
CA TYR A 31 -3.36 -2.87 -9.77
C TYR A 31 -2.16 -2.95 -10.70
N ASN A 32 -2.42 -2.90 -12.00
CA ASN A 32 -1.38 -2.77 -13.03
C ASN A 32 -0.69 -1.40 -13.06
N ASN A 33 -1.29 -0.38 -12.42
CA ASN A 33 -0.77 0.99 -12.44
C ASN A 33 -0.44 1.48 -11.03
N GLN A 34 0.86 1.56 -10.73
CA GLN A 34 1.39 2.04 -9.46
C GLN A 34 0.97 3.49 -9.13
N TYR A 35 0.82 4.37 -10.12
CA TYR A 35 0.36 5.75 -9.87
C TYR A 35 -1.10 5.79 -9.45
N TYR A 36 -1.94 4.96 -10.07
CA TYR A 36 -3.34 4.83 -9.68
C TYR A 36 -3.44 4.23 -8.27
N PHE A 37 -2.68 3.16 -8.00
CA PHE A 37 -2.60 2.57 -6.67
C PHE A 37 -2.14 3.58 -5.60
N SER A 38 -1.14 4.41 -5.89
CA SER A 38 -0.67 5.45 -4.96
C SER A 38 -1.76 6.47 -4.63
N LYS A 39 -2.57 6.88 -5.62
CA LYS A 39 -3.71 7.78 -5.40
C LYS A 39 -4.78 7.13 -4.55
N VAL A 40 -5.15 5.88 -4.86
CA VAL A 40 -6.17 5.13 -4.12
C VAL A 40 -5.69 4.84 -2.70
N PHE A 41 -4.43 4.42 -2.53
CA PHE A 41 -3.82 4.20 -1.24
C PHE A 41 -3.88 5.44 -0.36
N LYS A 42 -3.53 6.61 -0.89
CA LYS A 42 -3.64 7.87 -0.16
C LYS A 42 -5.09 8.23 0.16
N LEU A 43 -6.03 7.92 -0.73
CA LEU A 43 -7.46 8.17 -0.49
C LEU A 43 -8.00 7.29 0.65
N ILE A 44 -7.55 6.03 0.71
CA ILE A 44 -7.98 5.04 1.70
C ILE A 44 -7.31 5.32 3.06
N THR A 45 -5.98 5.42 3.08
CA THR A 45 -5.19 5.50 4.32
C THR A 45 -4.95 6.94 4.81
N GLY A 46 -5.23 7.94 3.98
CA GLY A 46 -4.88 9.34 4.25
C GLY A 46 -3.38 9.65 4.17
N LEU A 47 -2.53 8.64 3.99
CA LEU A 47 -1.07 8.76 4.03
C LEU A 47 -0.45 8.44 2.68
N THR A 48 0.70 9.06 2.40
CA THR A 48 1.50 8.63 1.24
C THR A 48 2.27 7.35 1.60
N PRO A 49 2.59 6.49 0.64
CA PRO A 49 3.31 5.24 0.89
C PRO A 49 4.63 5.42 1.65
N SER A 50 5.38 6.48 1.29
CA SER A 50 6.62 6.85 1.98
C SER A 50 6.38 7.22 3.44
N LYS A 51 5.33 8.01 3.74
CA LYS A 51 4.98 8.36 5.13
C LYS A 51 4.51 7.15 5.92
N PHE A 52 3.75 6.25 5.28
CA PHE A 52 3.30 5.02 5.92
C PHE A 52 4.48 4.12 6.30
N LYS A 53 5.46 3.96 5.41
CA LYS A 53 6.69 3.18 5.67
C LYS A 53 7.51 3.77 6.82
N SER A 54 7.71 5.10 6.83
CA SER A 54 8.40 5.78 7.92
C SER A 54 7.64 5.72 9.26
N ALA A 55 6.31 5.65 9.24
CA ALA A 55 5.49 5.51 10.45
C ALA A 55 5.54 4.09 11.04
N SER A 56 5.81 3.06 10.23
CA SER A 56 6.03 1.69 10.69
C SER A 56 7.48 1.39 11.13
N GLU A 57 8.45 2.20 10.71
CA GLU A 57 9.86 2.13 11.18
C GLU A 57 10.08 2.96 12.46
N VAL A 58 9.20 2.81 13.44
CA VAL A 58 9.43 3.36 14.78
C VAL A 58 9.91 2.24 15.68
N ASN A 59 11.22 2.30 16.02
CA ASN A 59 11.96 1.59 17.07
C ASN A 59 11.32 0.33 17.70
#